data_AF-A0A178EVI5-F1
#
_entry.id   AF-A0A178EVI5-F1
#
_cell.length_a   1.000
_cell.length_b   1.000
_cell.length_c   1.000
_cell.angle_alpha   90.00
_cell.angle_beta   90.00
_cell.angle_gamma   90.00
#
_symmetry.space_group_name_H-M   'P 1'
#
loop_
_entity.id
_entity.type
_entity.pdbx_description
1 polymer ?
#
loop_
_entity_poly.entity_id
_entity_poly.type
_entity_poly.pdbx_seq_one_letter_code
_entity_poly.pdbx_strand_id
1 'polypeptide(L)'
;MRSRRFKHTQIDSRMSAKIKWNNMMKTFLCVMLRCYTLDWEKFTEVFYIAFENNLKACGFHDGTRTQPLRSQWNHLKHWKDPIWICVNSTPLTQWAGLSLFVEMIECTAHRKVRLFAQRGVDIPHLLAMGKEARLERISSLSTTPTRTRIQQTPPESPVQIISPVRSQLPPTPESNSTVPPPLAREHLSTEALTPAQSPNQSINYNSTSSSSPSPLLPSPLQSVRPDITPPPLLFRFWDENSGGMNSANKFIAGMWDQDTTAPIPDHSTIHPRIVSTLVRMHLTRINVSSAFISLSTSPLGVFHRALRAGKANISILDTSKMNQSHLFSVFPFLRHEPIMYGSDGKSRYFGQGEWLVWGIIPSEAIITTFSTDTLFSISTEYPSIGKLLQLHLIKKAKFNRAPLTRKLGSKNVMSDVHSGRCMGQFLKLLNVPQSHISTLAMLFATKWSWRSPGDKRAAYLQGVQRGFISAYSLKLPQPDAEDTESEQEEDATGQYYEELESDREDEVDCEDEAQYDAGDGVDLASGAADPFAMKRASIATMLKW
;
A
#
# COMPACT_ATOMS: atom_id res chain seq x y z
N MET A 1 54.33 31.29 26.09
CA MET A 1 53.20 30.73 25.32
C MET A 1 52.12 30.25 26.30
N ARG A 2 50.97 30.92 26.36
CA ARG A 2 49.86 30.57 27.27
C ARG A 2 48.88 29.63 26.54
N SER A 3 48.70 28.44 27.10
CA SER A 3 47.74 27.41 26.62
C SER A 3 46.30 27.90 26.81
N ARG A 4 45.56 28.06 25.71
CA ARG A 4 44.12 28.36 25.72
C ARG A 4 43.35 27.10 26.12
N ARG A 5 42.89 27.02 27.37
CA ARG A 5 41.86 26.06 27.78
C ARG A 5 40.54 26.47 27.12
N PHE A 6 40.08 25.67 26.17
CA PHE A 6 38.72 25.77 25.64
C PHE A 6 37.76 25.46 26.79
N LYS A 7 36.97 26.46 27.19
CA LYS A 7 35.86 26.26 28.11
C LYS A 7 34.85 25.36 27.38
N HIS A 8 34.69 24.15 27.89
CA HIS A 8 33.68 23.21 27.41
C HIS A 8 32.33 23.82 27.78
N THR A 9 31.66 24.45 26.81
CA THR A 9 30.30 24.97 27.00
C THR A 9 29.42 23.78 27.34
N GLN A 10 28.89 23.77 28.56
CA GLN A 10 28.02 22.72 29.07
C GLN A 10 26.70 22.81 28.28
N ILE A 11 26.63 22.11 27.15
CA ILE A 11 25.40 21.94 26.39
C ILE A 11 24.42 21.22 27.32
N ASP A 12 23.27 21.84 27.54
CA ASP A 12 22.20 21.33 28.39
C ASP A 12 21.90 19.87 28.03
N SER A 13 22.24 18.95 28.94
CA SER A 13 22.21 17.50 28.69
C SER A 13 20.80 16.98 28.41
N ARG A 14 19.78 17.82 28.56
CA ARG A 14 18.38 17.50 28.29
C ARG A 14 18.00 17.55 26.81
N MET A 15 18.85 18.10 25.93
CA MET A 15 18.54 18.25 24.49
C MET A 15 19.38 17.39 23.54
N SER A 16 20.13 16.40 24.04
CA SER A 16 20.89 15.53 23.14
C SER A 16 19.95 14.75 22.21
N ALA A 17 20.17 14.83 20.90
CA ALA A 17 19.47 14.04 19.89
C ALA A 17 19.41 12.55 20.29
N LYS A 18 18.22 11.94 20.20
CA LYS A 18 18.00 10.52 20.52
C LYS A 18 17.51 9.79 19.28
N ILE A 19 18.10 8.62 19.01
CA ILE A 19 17.65 7.77 17.90
C ILE A 19 16.28 7.19 18.25
N LYS A 20 15.28 7.45 17.40
CA LYS A 20 13.96 6.82 17.51
C LYS A 20 13.99 5.44 16.85
N TRP A 21 14.26 4.40 17.64
CA TRP A 21 14.40 3.03 17.17
C TRP A 21 13.08 2.42 16.70
N ASN A 22 13.03 1.99 15.44
CA ASN A 22 11.94 1.17 14.89
C ASN A 22 12.37 -0.30 14.68
N ASN A 23 11.42 -1.16 14.33
CA ASN A 23 11.68 -2.59 14.15
C ASN A 23 12.68 -2.90 13.02
N MET A 24 12.72 -2.08 11.97
CA MET A 24 13.67 -2.24 10.87
C MET A 24 15.11 -2.01 11.34
N MET A 25 15.35 -0.88 12.01
CA MET A 25 16.66 -0.52 12.56
C MET A 25 17.15 -1.56 13.56
N LYS A 26 16.25 -2.06 14.42
CA LYS A 26 16.55 -3.15 15.36
C LYS A 26 16.90 -4.45 14.64
N THR A 27 16.13 -4.83 13.61
CA THR A 27 16.37 -6.08 12.85
C THR A 27 17.67 -5.99 12.06
N PHE A 28 17.91 -4.89 11.37
CA PHE A 28 19.16 -4.62 10.65
C PHE A 28 20.37 -4.71 11.58
N LEU A 29 20.31 -4.03 12.74
CA LEU A 29 21.35 -4.09 13.75
C LEU A 29 21.59 -5.52 14.24
N CYS A 30 20.53 -6.26 14.59
CA CYS A 30 20.64 -7.65 15.03
C CYS A 30 21.25 -8.57 13.97
N VAL A 31 20.84 -8.45 12.70
CA VAL A 31 21.37 -9.25 11.59
C VAL A 31 22.84 -8.91 11.36
N MET A 32 23.20 -7.62 11.36
CA MET A 32 24.58 -7.18 11.20
C MET A 32 25.49 -7.73 12.31
N LEU A 33 25.07 -7.64 13.57
CA LEU A 33 25.84 -8.18 14.70
C LEU A 33 25.95 -9.71 14.72
N ARG A 34 25.01 -10.42 14.10
CA ARG A 34 25.01 -11.88 14.04
C ARG A 34 25.78 -12.42 12.83
N CYS A 35 25.87 -11.66 11.75
CA CYS A 35 26.50 -12.12 10.50
C CYS A 35 27.95 -11.67 10.36
N TYR A 36 28.36 -10.56 10.98
CA TYR A 36 29.66 -9.94 10.75
C TYR A 36 30.49 -9.86 12.03
N THR A 37 31.80 -9.85 11.85
CA THR A 37 32.77 -9.65 12.94
C THR A 37 32.56 -8.27 13.54
N LEU A 38 32.50 -8.23 14.87
CA LEU A 38 32.13 -7.04 15.63
C LEU A 38 33.12 -5.89 15.40
N ASP A 39 32.67 -4.89 14.65
CA ASP A 39 33.40 -3.64 14.42
C ASP A 39 32.40 -2.49 14.54
N TRP A 40 32.34 -1.90 15.73
CA TRP A 40 31.33 -0.89 16.04
C TRP A 40 31.46 0.37 15.21
N GLU A 41 32.67 0.74 14.78
CA GLU A 41 32.88 1.93 13.96
C GLU A 41 32.28 1.71 12.59
N LYS A 42 32.63 0.60 11.93
CA LYS A 42 32.07 0.23 10.63
C LYS A 42 30.57 -0.02 10.69
N PHE A 43 30.08 -0.67 11.74
CA PHE A 43 28.65 -0.91 11.92
C PHE A 43 27.89 0.41 12.07
N THR A 44 28.48 1.39 12.75
CA THR A 44 27.87 2.71 12.91
C THR A 44 27.83 3.46 11.59
N GLU A 45 28.89 3.36 10.79
CA GLU A 45 28.96 3.94 9.45
C GLU A 45 27.93 3.31 8.49
N VAL A 46 27.90 1.98 8.38
CA VAL A 46 26.92 1.26 7.56
C VAL A 46 25.49 1.56 8.01
N PHE A 47 25.25 1.59 9.32
CA PHE A 47 23.95 1.95 9.87
C PHE A 47 23.58 3.40 9.55
N TYR A 48 24.53 4.33 9.63
CA TYR A 48 24.28 5.71 9.24
C TYR A 48 23.95 5.82 7.75
N ILE A 49 24.68 5.15 6.86
CA ILE A 49 24.39 5.16 5.42
C ILE A 49 23.00 4.57 5.15
N ALA A 50 22.67 3.42 5.75
CA ALA A 50 21.38 2.76 5.57
C ALA A 50 20.19 3.61 6.07
N PHE A 51 20.40 4.44 7.11
CA PHE A 51 19.34 5.16 7.81
C PHE A 51 19.57 6.67 7.87
N GLU A 52 20.35 7.23 6.94
CA GLU A 52 20.84 8.61 6.98
C GLU A 52 19.68 9.60 7.15
N ASN A 53 18.65 9.45 6.33
CA ASN A 53 17.46 10.30 6.37
C ASN A 53 16.72 10.22 7.72
N ASN A 54 16.59 9.01 8.30
CA ASN A 54 15.92 8.82 9.59
C ASN A 54 16.73 9.43 10.73
N LEU A 55 18.07 9.35 10.65
CA LEU A 55 18.98 9.90 11.64
C LEU A 55 19.05 11.43 11.56
N LYS A 56 19.13 11.99 10.34
CA LYS A 56 19.05 13.44 10.12
C LYS A 56 17.74 14.02 10.67
N ALA A 57 16.61 13.34 10.46
CA ALA A 57 15.32 13.72 11.04
C ALA A 57 15.28 13.68 12.58
N CYS A 58 16.19 12.93 13.22
CA CYS A 58 16.36 12.91 14.67
C CYS A 58 17.43 13.90 15.17
N GLY A 59 17.98 14.76 14.29
CA GLY A 59 19.02 15.74 14.62
C GLY A 59 20.47 15.24 14.47
N PHE A 60 20.70 14.11 13.79
CA PHE A 60 22.04 13.56 13.55
C PHE A 60 22.53 13.91 12.14
N HIS A 61 23.15 15.07 11.99
CA HIS A 61 23.68 15.53 10.69
C HIS A 61 25.08 14.96 10.39
N ASP A 62 25.95 14.86 11.38
CA ASP A 62 27.37 14.50 11.21
C ASP A 62 27.66 13.03 11.57
N GLY A 63 26.75 12.13 11.21
CA GLY A 63 26.86 10.73 11.63
C GLY A 63 26.16 10.43 12.96
N THR A 64 26.26 9.18 13.41
CA THR A 64 25.83 8.78 14.75
C THR A 64 26.99 8.20 15.56
N ARG A 65 26.86 8.15 16.88
CA ARG A 65 27.88 7.57 17.77
C ARG A 65 27.70 6.06 17.87
N THR A 66 28.79 5.35 18.19
CA THR A 66 28.76 3.90 18.43
C THR A 66 27.93 3.52 19.67
N GLN A 67 27.90 4.40 20.68
CA GLN A 67 27.28 4.11 21.97
C GLN A 67 25.74 3.86 21.90
N PRO A 68 24.94 4.67 21.18
CA PRO A 68 23.53 4.35 20.94
C PRO A 68 23.26 2.95 20.38
N LEU A 69 24.03 2.51 19.38
CA LEU A 69 23.88 1.18 18.78
C LEU A 69 24.25 0.08 19.77
N ARG A 70 25.35 0.25 20.52
CA ARG A 70 25.76 -0.67 21.59
C ARG A 70 24.68 -0.82 22.66
N SER A 71 24.18 0.31 23.16
CA SER A 71 23.12 0.34 24.17
C SER A 71 21.85 -0.33 23.65
N GLN A 72 21.46 -0.06 22.41
CA GLN A 72 20.28 -0.68 21.82
C GLN A 72 20.46 -2.19 21.66
N TRP A 73 21.59 -2.66 21.15
CA TRP A 73 21.86 -4.10 21.05
C TRP A 73 21.80 -4.78 22.42
N ASN A 74 22.46 -4.20 23.43
CA ASN A 74 22.43 -4.73 24.80
C ASN A 74 21.01 -4.75 25.36
N HIS A 75 20.20 -3.72 25.10
CA HIS A 75 18.79 -3.67 25.48
C HIS A 75 17.99 -4.79 24.80
N LEU A 76 18.11 -4.94 23.48
CA LEU A 76 17.44 -6.00 22.71
C LEU A 76 17.80 -7.40 23.24
N LYS A 77 19.08 -7.63 23.55
CA LYS A 77 19.57 -8.88 24.12
C LYS A 77 19.08 -9.11 25.55
N HIS A 78 19.22 -8.12 26.43
CA HIS A 78 18.89 -8.22 27.85
C HIS A 78 17.40 -8.51 28.07
N TRP A 79 16.53 -7.78 27.37
CA TRP A 79 15.09 -7.93 27.46
C TRP A 79 14.53 -9.05 26.59
N LYS A 80 15.40 -9.78 25.88
CA LYS A 80 15.01 -10.79 24.88
C LYS A 80 13.92 -10.23 23.96
N ASP A 81 14.18 -9.04 23.41
CA ASP A 81 13.24 -8.40 22.49
C ASP A 81 12.87 -9.42 21.40
N PRO A 82 11.59 -9.53 21.02
CA PRO A 82 11.17 -10.55 20.07
C PRO A 82 11.91 -10.52 18.73
N ILE A 83 12.46 -9.37 18.32
CA ILE A 83 13.35 -9.26 17.15
C ILE A 83 14.68 -9.94 17.42
N TRP A 84 15.26 -9.71 18.60
CA TRP A 84 16.49 -10.37 19.02
C TRP A 84 16.30 -11.88 19.07
N ILE A 85 15.19 -12.37 19.64
CA ILE A 85 14.87 -13.81 19.67
C ILE A 85 14.72 -14.33 18.25
N CYS A 86 13.93 -13.68 17.40
CA CYS A 86 13.74 -14.10 16.01
C CYS A 86 15.09 -14.19 15.29
N VAL A 87 15.90 -13.14 15.34
CA VAL A 87 17.18 -13.12 14.66
C VAL A 87 18.17 -14.07 15.29
N ASN A 88 18.22 -14.30 16.61
CA ASN A 88 19.26 -15.13 17.26
C ASN A 88 18.87 -16.59 17.50
N SER A 89 17.58 -16.93 17.49
CA SER A 89 17.09 -18.31 17.64
C SER A 89 16.87 -19.01 16.31
N THR A 90 16.66 -18.29 15.20
CA THR A 90 16.52 -18.93 13.88
C THR A 90 17.88 -19.47 13.43
N PRO A 91 18.04 -20.78 13.16
CA PRO A 91 19.28 -21.34 12.61
C PRO A 91 19.63 -20.71 11.27
N LEU A 92 20.91 -20.52 10.95
CA LEU A 92 21.34 -19.88 9.69
C LEU A 92 20.77 -20.61 8.45
N THR A 93 20.57 -21.92 8.51
CA THR A 93 19.94 -22.74 7.46
C THR A 93 18.47 -22.43 7.20
N GLN A 94 17.83 -21.63 8.05
CA GLN A 94 16.42 -21.21 7.94
C GLN A 94 16.29 -19.70 7.68
N TRP A 95 17.37 -19.04 7.26
CA TRP A 95 17.44 -17.58 7.12
C TRP A 95 16.86 -17.02 5.82
N ALA A 96 16.11 -17.81 5.04
CA ALA A 96 15.50 -17.35 3.80
C ALA A 96 14.87 -15.94 3.91
N GLY A 97 14.05 -15.68 4.95
CA GLY A 97 13.44 -14.37 5.17
C GLY A 97 14.36 -13.27 5.74
N LEU A 98 15.41 -13.64 6.47
CA LEU A 98 16.38 -12.69 7.04
C LEU A 98 17.54 -12.36 6.08
N SER A 99 17.74 -13.19 5.04
CA SER A 99 18.74 -13.00 3.99
C SER A 99 18.62 -11.64 3.29
N LEU A 100 17.40 -11.07 3.23
CA LEU A 100 17.15 -9.73 2.69
C LEU A 100 17.88 -8.62 3.47
N PHE A 101 18.01 -8.78 4.80
CA PHE A 101 18.79 -7.83 5.58
C PHE A 101 20.29 -8.01 5.33
N VAL A 102 20.75 -9.24 5.08
CA VAL A 102 22.15 -9.50 4.69
C VAL A 102 22.45 -8.82 3.35
N GLU A 103 21.56 -8.97 2.37
CA GLU A 103 21.64 -8.30 1.07
C GLU A 103 21.63 -6.77 1.22
N MET A 104 20.71 -6.21 2.01
CA MET A 104 20.68 -4.77 2.29
C MET A 104 21.96 -4.27 2.95
N ILE A 105 22.54 -5.02 3.90
CA ILE A 105 23.81 -4.68 4.54
C ILE A 105 24.94 -4.67 3.51
N GLU A 106 25.06 -5.73 2.70
CA GLU A 106 26.11 -5.84 1.67
C GLU A 106 25.99 -4.73 0.62
N CYS A 107 24.78 -4.43 0.14
CA CYS A 107 24.52 -3.33 -0.80
C CYS A 107 24.87 -1.96 -0.19
N THR A 108 24.55 -1.74 1.09
CA THR A 108 24.87 -0.48 1.79
C THR A 108 26.38 -0.33 2.01
N ALA A 109 27.04 -1.43 2.37
CA ALA A 109 28.47 -1.46 2.62
C ALA A 109 29.28 -1.39 1.31
N HIS A 110 28.72 -1.82 0.18
CA HIS A 110 29.40 -1.92 -1.10
C HIS A 110 30.15 -0.63 -1.47
N ARG A 111 31.45 -0.76 -1.76
CA ARG A 111 32.41 0.31 -2.10
C ARG A 111 32.73 1.33 -1.01
N LYS A 112 32.02 1.34 0.13
CA LYS A 112 32.21 2.32 1.21
C LYS A 112 32.83 1.70 2.46
N VAL A 113 32.31 0.56 2.90
CA VAL A 113 32.71 -0.07 4.17
C VAL A 113 33.02 -1.54 3.95
N ARG A 114 34.20 -1.99 4.38
CA ARG A 114 34.56 -3.41 4.29
C ARG A 114 34.19 -4.14 5.57
N LEU A 115 33.11 -4.93 5.50
CA LEU A 115 32.68 -5.84 6.54
C LEU A 115 33.37 -7.22 6.38
N PHE A 116 33.54 -7.93 7.49
CA PHE A 116 34.07 -9.30 7.49
C PHE A 116 33.04 -10.22 8.11
N ALA A 117 32.75 -11.35 7.47
CA ALA A 117 31.83 -12.35 8.00
C ALA A 117 32.31 -12.85 9.38
N GLN A 118 31.36 -13.15 10.27
CA GLN A 118 31.65 -13.80 11.54
C GLN A 118 32.06 -15.26 11.30
N ARG A 119 32.90 -15.82 12.16
CA ARG A 119 33.34 -17.21 12.05
C ARG A 119 32.14 -18.17 11.99
N GLY A 120 32.09 -19.00 10.96
CA GLY A 120 31.00 -19.97 10.73
C GLY A 120 29.78 -19.39 10.03
N VAL A 121 29.80 -18.12 9.64
CA VAL A 121 28.78 -17.49 8.79
C VAL A 121 29.30 -17.44 7.37
N ASP A 122 28.63 -18.12 6.46
CA ASP A 122 28.89 -18.04 5.02
C ASP A 122 27.93 -17.04 4.39
N ILE A 123 28.40 -15.81 4.18
CA ILE A 123 27.60 -14.72 3.60
C ILE A 123 27.15 -15.06 2.17
N PRO A 124 28.04 -15.50 1.26
CA PRO A 124 27.62 -16.03 -0.04
C PRO A 124 26.52 -17.08 0.05
N HIS A 125 26.62 -18.05 0.97
CA HIS A 125 25.57 -19.05 1.16
C HIS A 125 24.29 -18.46 1.74
N LEU A 126 24.33 -17.48 2.66
CA LEU A 126 23.11 -16.82 3.13
C LEU A 126 22.41 -16.03 2.03
N LEU A 127 23.18 -15.37 1.16
CA LEU A 127 22.67 -14.71 -0.04
C LEU A 127 22.12 -15.74 -1.02
N ALA A 128 22.83 -16.85 -1.23
CA ALA A 128 22.43 -17.95 -2.10
C ALA A 128 21.20 -18.66 -1.57
N MET A 129 21.08 -18.96 -0.27
CA MET A 129 19.91 -19.52 0.38
C MET A 129 18.73 -18.55 0.31
N GLY A 130 19.00 -17.26 0.47
CA GLY A 130 18.05 -16.22 0.11
C GLY A 130 17.56 -16.42 -1.31
N LYS A 131 18.44 -16.66 -2.30
CA LYS A 131 18.11 -16.97 -3.70
C LYS A 131 17.47 -18.36 -3.92
N GLU A 132 17.88 -19.41 -3.23
CA GLU A 132 17.47 -20.80 -3.42
C GLU A 132 16.15 -21.09 -2.73
N ALA A 133 15.92 -20.54 -1.53
CA ALA A 133 14.59 -20.57 -0.93
C ALA A 133 13.56 -19.80 -1.78
N ARG A 134 14.03 -18.85 -2.60
CA ARG A 134 13.22 -18.25 -3.66
C ARG A 134 12.98 -19.20 -4.84
N LEU A 135 13.86 -20.19 -5.11
CA LEU A 135 13.78 -21.12 -6.25
C LEU A 135 13.11 -22.49 -5.92
N GLU A 136 13.48 -23.19 -4.84
CA GLU A 136 13.08 -24.58 -4.55
C GLU A 136 11.57 -24.79 -4.34
N ARG A 137 10.87 -23.79 -3.79
CA ARG A 137 9.42 -23.92 -3.54
C ARG A 137 8.59 -23.94 -4.81
N ILE A 138 9.14 -23.50 -5.93
CA ILE A 138 8.41 -23.53 -7.20
C ILE A 138 8.43 -24.90 -7.84
N SER A 139 9.54 -25.62 -7.72
CA SER A 139 9.62 -27.01 -8.15
C SER A 139 8.63 -27.90 -7.38
N SER A 140 8.37 -27.60 -6.10
CA SER A 140 7.44 -28.38 -5.25
C SER A 140 5.94 -28.20 -5.55
N LEU A 141 5.55 -27.16 -6.30
CA LEU A 141 4.15 -26.88 -6.66
C LEU A 141 3.78 -27.40 -8.07
N SER A 142 4.75 -27.89 -8.85
CA SER A 142 4.52 -28.42 -10.20
C SER A 142 4.27 -29.94 -10.25
N THR A 143 4.30 -30.65 -9.12
CA THR A 143 3.90 -32.06 -9.08
C THR A 143 2.39 -32.18 -8.92
N THR A 144 1.68 -32.17 -10.04
CA THR A 144 0.31 -32.65 -10.13
C THR A 144 0.26 -34.07 -9.56
N PRO A 145 -0.66 -34.41 -8.63
CA PRO A 145 -0.80 -35.79 -8.19
C PRO A 145 -1.20 -36.61 -9.41
N THR A 146 -0.31 -37.51 -9.84
CA THR A 146 -0.60 -38.46 -10.92
C THR A 146 -1.70 -39.37 -10.42
N ARG A 147 -2.95 -39.01 -10.76
CA ARG A 147 -4.13 -39.82 -10.54
C ARG A 147 -3.95 -41.08 -11.39
N THR A 148 -3.77 -42.21 -10.73
CA THR A 148 -3.70 -43.55 -11.33
C THR A 148 -4.92 -43.75 -12.21
N ARG A 149 -4.71 -43.70 -13.54
CA ARG A 149 -5.75 -43.84 -14.55
C ARG A 149 -6.08 -45.32 -14.70
N ILE A 150 -7.20 -45.74 -14.13
CA ILE A 150 -7.85 -47.01 -14.48
C ILE A 150 -8.29 -46.89 -15.95
N GLN A 151 -7.81 -47.82 -16.78
CA GLN A 151 -8.17 -47.95 -18.19
C GLN A 151 -9.66 -48.30 -18.31
N GLN A 152 -10.39 -47.49 -19.08
CA GLN A 152 -11.61 -47.94 -19.75
C GLN A 152 -11.45 -47.63 -21.25
N THR A 153 -11.52 -48.70 -22.03
CA THR A 153 -11.58 -48.75 -23.48
C THR A 153 -12.91 -48.20 -24.01
N PRO A 154 -12.93 -47.46 -25.14
CA PRO A 154 -14.15 -47.04 -25.80
C PRO A 154 -14.64 -48.12 -26.79
N PRO A 155 -15.95 -48.35 -26.94
CA PRO A 155 -16.48 -49.06 -28.09
C PRO A 155 -16.75 -48.11 -29.25
N GLU A 156 -16.26 -48.51 -30.41
CA GLU A 156 -16.63 -48.00 -31.73
C GLU A 156 -18.10 -48.31 -32.04
N SER A 157 -18.81 -47.39 -32.69
CA SER A 157 -19.52 -47.68 -33.95
C SER A 157 -20.15 -46.44 -34.61
N PRO A 158 -20.38 -46.48 -35.94
CA PRO A 158 -20.60 -45.32 -36.80
C PRO A 158 -22.06 -45.17 -37.26
N VAL A 159 -22.53 -43.94 -37.51
CA VAL A 159 -23.77 -43.71 -38.27
C VAL A 159 -23.64 -42.49 -39.19
N GLN A 160 -24.28 -42.66 -40.35
CA GLN A 160 -24.10 -42.04 -41.64
C GLN A 160 -24.69 -40.63 -41.80
N ILE A 161 -24.13 -39.95 -42.81
CA ILE A 161 -24.54 -38.67 -43.38
C ILE A 161 -25.84 -38.85 -44.18
N ILE A 162 -26.90 -38.11 -43.82
CA ILE A 162 -27.98 -37.71 -44.74
C ILE A 162 -28.41 -36.28 -44.35
N SER A 163 -28.20 -35.32 -45.25
CA SER A 163 -28.94 -34.05 -45.27
C SER A 163 -30.35 -34.32 -45.81
N PRO A 164 -31.40 -33.58 -45.41
CA PRO A 164 -31.73 -32.40 -46.23
C PRO A 164 -32.60 -31.29 -45.57
N VAL A 165 -32.78 -30.21 -46.35
CA VAL A 165 -33.96 -29.33 -46.45
C VAL A 165 -34.20 -28.24 -45.37
N ARG A 166 -33.88 -27.02 -45.81
CA ARG A 166 -34.59 -25.72 -45.70
C ARG A 166 -36.02 -25.76 -45.12
N SER A 167 -36.25 -25.06 -44.00
CA SER A 167 -37.60 -24.73 -43.51
C SER A 167 -37.85 -23.22 -43.48
N GLN A 168 -39.01 -22.86 -44.03
CA GLN A 168 -39.60 -21.54 -44.14
C GLN A 168 -40.32 -21.12 -42.84
N LEU A 169 -40.50 -19.81 -42.68
CA LEU A 169 -41.40 -19.18 -41.69
C LEU A 169 -42.87 -19.62 -41.88
N PRO A 170 -43.65 -19.55 -40.79
CA PRO A 170 -45.07 -19.18 -40.88
C PRO A 170 -45.49 -18.07 -39.87
N PRO A 171 -46.73 -17.54 -40.00
CA PRO A 171 -47.02 -16.12 -39.78
C PRO A 171 -47.73 -15.78 -38.46
N THR A 172 -47.81 -14.47 -38.24
CA THR A 172 -48.61 -13.72 -37.27
C THR A 172 -50.10 -14.09 -37.26
N PRO A 173 -50.78 -13.97 -36.10
CA PRO A 173 -52.19 -13.59 -36.07
C PRO A 173 -52.40 -12.24 -35.38
N GLU A 174 -53.22 -11.43 -36.02
CA GLU A 174 -53.85 -10.21 -35.52
C GLU A 174 -54.81 -10.53 -34.37
N SER A 175 -54.93 -9.62 -33.40
CA SER A 175 -56.18 -9.47 -32.65
C SER A 175 -56.33 -8.05 -32.10
N ASN A 176 -57.43 -7.43 -32.51
CA ASN A 176 -57.95 -6.14 -32.05
C ASN A 176 -58.61 -6.28 -30.67
N SER A 177 -58.41 -5.30 -29.78
CA SER A 177 -59.51 -4.58 -29.11
C SER A 177 -59.07 -3.68 -27.94
N THR A 178 -59.36 -2.38 -28.10
CA THR A 178 -60.23 -1.57 -27.23
C THR A 178 -59.77 -1.19 -25.80
N VAL A 179 -59.41 0.10 -25.67
CA VAL A 179 -59.35 0.99 -24.48
C VAL A 179 -60.80 1.40 -24.10
N PRO A 180 -61.25 1.66 -22.84
CA PRO A 180 -60.82 2.75 -21.91
C PRO A 180 -61.09 2.50 -20.38
N PRO A 181 -61.20 3.51 -19.47
CA PRO A 181 -60.18 4.41 -18.87
C PRO A 181 -60.19 4.38 -17.30
N PRO A 182 -59.52 5.30 -16.56
CA PRO A 182 -59.02 5.09 -15.18
C PRO A 182 -59.82 5.79 -14.07
N LEU A 183 -59.70 5.33 -12.82
CA LEU A 183 -60.11 6.08 -11.63
C LEU A 183 -59.22 5.85 -10.40
N ALA A 184 -58.75 7.00 -9.88
CA ALA A 184 -58.59 7.46 -8.50
C ALA A 184 -57.90 6.60 -7.41
N ARG A 185 -56.93 7.27 -6.77
CA ARG A 185 -56.25 6.93 -5.51
C ARG A 185 -56.90 7.75 -4.38
N GLU A 186 -57.34 7.09 -3.31
CA GLU A 186 -57.56 7.67 -1.97
C GLU A 186 -56.81 6.77 -0.97
N HIS A 187 -55.81 7.26 -0.24
CA HIS A 187 -55.88 7.91 1.10
C HIS A 187 -56.49 7.02 2.20
N LEU A 188 -55.68 6.71 3.23
CA LEU A 188 -56.01 6.46 4.66
C LEU A 188 -54.68 6.06 5.34
N SER A 189 -54.02 6.93 6.11
CA SER A 189 -54.30 7.42 7.48
C SER A 189 -53.68 6.57 8.58
N THR A 190 -52.81 7.26 9.32
CA THR A 190 -52.16 6.99 10.60
C THR A 190 -53.16 6.78 11.73
N GLU A 191 -52.91 5.84 12.66
CA GLU A 191 -53.07 6.09 14.09
C GLU A 191 -52.37 5.02 14.95
N ALA A 192 -51.70 5.51 16.00
CA ALA A 192 -51.06 4.75 17.06
C ALA A 192 -52.06 4.54 18.22
N LEU A 193 -51.82 3.56 19.10
CA LEU A 193 -51.99 3.63 20.57
C LEU A 193 -51.65 2.27 21.22
N THR A 194 -50.62 2.28 22.07
CA THR A 194 -50.41 1.44 23.27
C THR A 194 -51.52 1.71 24.33
N PRO A 195 -51.72 0.95 25.46
CA PRO A 195 -50.70 0.27 26.28
C PRO A 195 -51.12 -1.01 27.08
N ALA A 196 -50.15 -1.53 27.84
CA ALA A 196 -50.24 -1.96 29.26
C ALA A 196 -50.14 -3.46 29.64
N GLN A 197 -49.18 -3.68 30.57
CA GLN A 197 -49.20 -4.54 31.76
C GLN A 197 -48.74 -6.01 31.71
N SER A 198 -47.71 -6.28 32.53
CA SER A 198 -47.20 -7.57 33.04
C SER A 198 -48.15 -8.17 34.10
N PRO A 199 -48.01 -9.46 34.54
CA PRO A 199 -46.97 -9.82 35.53
C PRO A 199 -46.42 -11.28 35.52
N ASN A 200 -45.25 -11.42 36.15
CA ASN A 200 -44.63 -12.58 36.84
C ASN A 200 -45.19 -14.01 36.67
N GLN A 201 -44.29 -14.96 36.38
CA GLN A 201 -44.20 -16.23 37.13
C GLN A 201 -42.86 -16.96 36.92
N SER A 202 -42.29 -17.39 38.03
CA SER A 202 -41.07 -18.17 38.23
C SER A 202 -41.38 -19.66 38.34
N ILE A 203 -40.68 -20.54 37.60
CA ILE A 203 -40.61 -21.99 37.90
C ILE A 203 -39.19 -22.51 37.61
N ASN A 204 -38.59 -23.11 38.65
CA ASN A 204 -37.39 -23.94 38.63
C ASN A 204 -37.65 -25.28 37.92
N TYR A 205 -36.71 -25.80 37.11
CA TYR A 205 -36.39 -27.25 37.05
C TYR A 205 -34.97 -27.51 36.52
N ASN A 206 -34.17 -28.15 37.38
CA ASN A 206 -33.17 -29.20 37.17
C ASN A 206 -32.43 -29.36 35.81
N SER A 207 -31.10 -29.20 35.91
CA SER A 207 -30.03 -30.11 35.48
C SER A 207 -30.27 -31.10 34.34
N THR A 208 -29.67 -30.79 33.18
CA THR A 208 -29.12 -31.82 32.29
C THR A 208 -27.80 -31.33 31.69
N SER A 209 -26.74 -32.04 32.02
CA SER A 209 -25.39 -31.91 31.48
C SER A 209 -25.37 -32.08 29.96
N SER A 210 -25.02 -31.02 29.22
CA SER A 210 -24.60 -31.12 27.83
C SER A 210 -23.26 -30.42 27.65
N SER A 211 -22.26 -31.23 27.32
CA SER A 211 -20.91 -30.81 26.94
C SER A 211 -20.97 -29.96 25.67
N SER A 212 -21.00 -28.64 25.87
CA SER A 212 -20.82 -27.66 24.81
C SER A 212 -19.36 -27.21 24.80
N PRO A 213 -18.63 -27.30 23.68
CA PRO A 213 -17.27 -26.80 23.59
C PRO A 213 -17.31 -25.27 23.69
N SER A 214 -16.67 -24.73 24.73
CA SER A 214 -16.47 -23.29 24.86
C SER A 214 -15.77 -22.75 23.60
N PRO A 215 -16.22 -21.60 23.05
CA PRO A 215 -15.56 -21.00 21.91
C PRO A 215 -14.15 -20.60 22.32
N LEU A 216 -13.16 -21.17 21.63
CA LEU A 216 -11.76 -20.77 21.74
C LEU A 216 -11.68 -19.27 21.44
N LEU A 217 -11.30 -18.49 22.46
CA LEU A 217 -10.84 -17.12 22.28
C LEU A 217 -9.75 -17.10 21.20
N PRO A 218 -9.89 -16.30 20.13
CA PRO A 218 -8.88 -16.23 19.10
C PRO A 218 -7.57 -15.70 19.69
N SER A 219 -6.49 -16.44 19.48
CA SER A 219 -5.14 -16.03 19.87
C SER A 219 -4.77 -14.69 19.21
N PRO A 220 -4.03 -13.77 19.87
CA PRO A 220 -3.80 -12.40 19.39
C PRO A 220 -2.86 -12.28 18.17
N LEU A 221 -2.57 -13.38 17.48
CA LEU A 221 -1.66 -13.43 16.33
C LEU A 221 -2.37 -13.79 15.02
N GLN A 222 -3.70 -13.78 15.00
CA GLN A 222 -4.48 -13.93 13.77
C GLN A 222 -4.19 -12.77 12.81
N SER A 223 -3.71 -13.16 11.62
CA SER A 223 -3.70 -12.41 10.36
C SER A 223 -3.57 -10.89 10.47
N VAL A 224 -2.37 -10.37 10.17
CA VAL A 224 -2.13 -8.92 9.96
C VAL A 224 -2.95 -8.36 8.76
N ARG A 225 -3.72 -9.18 8.05
CA ARG A 225 -4.74 -8.70 7.12
C ARG A 225 -6.06 -8.48 7.87
N PRO A 226 -6.50 -7.23 8.08
CA PRO A 226 -7.93 -6.99 8.16
C PRO A 226 -8.55 -7.40 6.82
N ASP A 227 -9.76 -7.95 6.84
CA ASP A 227 -10.57 -8.29 5.66
C ASP A 227 -10.94 -7.02 4.86
N ILE A 228 -9.94 -6.39 4.24
CA ILE A 228 -10.12 -5.20 3.41
C ILE A 228 -10.16 -5.68 1.97
N THR A 229 -11.36 -5.70 1.40
CA THR A 229 -11.56 -5.92 -0.02
C THR A 229 -10.81 -4.84 -0.82
N PRO A 230 -9.93 -5.21 -1.74
CA PRO A 230 -9.27 -4.24 -2.62
C PRO A 230 -10.29 -3.46 -3.44
N PRO A 231 -10.05 -2.17 -3.71
CA PRO A 231 -10.89 -1.43 -4.65
C PRO A 231 -10.78 -2.09 -6.04
N PRO A 232 -11.84 -2.07 -6.86
CA PRO A 232 -11.84 -2.74 -8.16
C PRO A 232 -10.77 -2.20 -9.12
N LEU A 233 -10.40 -0.93 -8.94
CA LEU A 233 -9.41 -0.25 -9.76
C LEU A 233 -8.33 0.39 -8.91
N LEU A 234 -7.10 0.28 -9.39
CA LEU A 234 -5.92 0.95 -8.84
C LEU A 234 -5.16 1.66 -9.96
N PHE A 235 -4.33 2.60 -9.57
CA PHE A 235 -3.57 3.47 -10.47
C PHE A 235 -2.11 3.48 -10.06
N ARG A 236 -1.20 3.51 -11.03
CA ARG A 236 0.24 3.64 -10.81
C ARG A 236 0.80 4.74 -11.72
N PHE A 237 1.66 5.58 -11.17
CA PHE A 237 2.60 6.35 -12.01
C PHE A 237 3.94 5.64 -11.95
N TRP A 238 4.71 5.71 -13.03
CA TRP A 238 6.08 5.24 -13.06
C TRP A 238 6.89 6.01 -14.11
N ASP A 239 8.18 6.14 -13.85
CA ASP A 239 9.19 6.88 -14.61
C ASP A 239 10.53 6.11 -14.58
N GLU A 240 11.59 6.69 -15.11
CA GLU A 240 12.94 6.09 -15.11
C GLU A 240 13.52 5.88 -13.70
N ASN A 241 13.02 6.63 -12.70
CA ASN A 241 13.45 6.55 -11.31
C ASN A 241 12.67 5.49 -10.52
N SER A 242 11.63 4.92 -11.11
CA SER A 242 10.80 3.90 -10.50
C SER A 242 11.55 2.56 -10.46
N GLY A 243 11.80 2.05 -9.26
CA GLY A 243 12.50 0.77 -9.09
C GLY A 243 11.75 -0.42 -9.68
N GLY A 244 12.49 -1.45 -10.07
CA GLY A 244 11.95 -2.65 -10.71
C GLY A 244 11.84 -2.56 -12.23
N MET A 245 11.32 -3.63 -12.82
CA MET A 245 10.96 -3.63 -14.24
C MET A 245 9.57 -3.05 -14.39
N ASN A 246 9.48 -1.88 -15.02
CA ASN A 246 8.23 -1.16 -15.28
C ASN A 246 7.98 -1.13 -16.79
N SER A 247 6.85 -1.69 -17.22
CA SER A 247 6.46 -1.68 -18.63
C SER A 247 4.93 -1.62 -18.75
N ALA A 248 4.44 -1.25 -19.93
CA ALA A 248 3.01 -1.23 -20.22
C ALA A 248 2.32 -2.60 -20.07
N ASN A 249 3.09 -3.69 -20.13
CA ASN A 249 2.57 -5.06 -20.15
C ASN A 249 2.92 -5.87 -18.90
N LYS A 250 3.80 -5.37 -18.02
CA LYS A 250 4.22 -6.11 -16.82
C LYS A 250 4.91 -5.18 -15.84
N PHE A 251 4.66 -5.40 -14.55
CA PHE A 251 5.47 -4.82 -13.48
C PHE A 251 6.12 -5.91 -12.65
N ILE A 252 7.40 -5.73 -12.32
CA ILE A 252 8.14 -6.57 -11.37
C ILE A 252 8.81 -5.65 -10.36
N ALA A 253 8.62 -5.92 -9.06
CA ALA A 253 9.25 -5.13 -8.01
C ALA A 253 10.78 -5.27 -8.07
N GLY A 254 11.52 -4.21 -7.68
CA GLY A 254 12.98 -4.15 -7.81
C GLY A 254 13.79 -5.18 -7.05
N MET A 255 13.19 -5.92 -6.12
CA MET A 255 13.84 -7.08 -5.48
C MET A 255 13.89 -8.32 -6.39
N TRP A 256 13.11 -8.32 -7.47
CA TRP A 256 12.85 -9.49 -8.33
C TRP A 256 13.15 -9.24 -9.82
N ASP A 257 13.69 -8.08 -10.17
CA ASP A 257 13.86 -7.68 -11.58
C ASP A 257 15.11 -8.26 -12.25
N GLN A 258 16.17 -8.56 -11.47
CA GLN A 258 17.42 -9.12 -12.01
C GLN A 258 17.28 -10.56 -12.54
N ASP A 259 16.35 -11.33 -11.98
CA ASP A 259 16.09 -12.70 -12.41
C ASP A 259 14.60 -12.91 -12.61
N THR A 260 14.10 -12.49 -13.77
CA THR A 260 12.68 -12.65 -14.14
C THR A 260 12.27 -14.10 -14.37
N THR A 261 13.24 -15.02 -14.43
CA THR A 261 13.02 -16.46 -14.59
C THR A 261 12.87 -17.15 -13.24
N ALA A 262 13.54 -16.61 -12.21
CA ALA A 262 13.31 -17.00 -10.84
C ALA A 262 11.89 -16.58 -10.43
N PRO A 263 11.12 -17.52 -9.87
CA PRO A 263 9.77 -17.19 -9.43
C PRO A 263 9.83 -16.48 -8.08
N ILE A 264 8.81 -15.66 -7.83
CA ILE A 264 8.75 -14.86 -6.61
C ILE A 264 8.17 -15.71 -5.47
N PRO A 265 8.82 -15.79 -4.29
CA PRO A 265 8.28 -16.48 -3.13
C PRO A 265 6.93 -15.93 -2.76
N ASP A 266 6.01 -16.79 -2.35
CA ASP A 266 4.81 -16.33 -1.69
C ASP A 266 5.17 -15.66 -0.35
N HIS A 267 4.68 -14.43 -0.14
CA HIS A 267 4.82 -13.70 1.11
C HIS A 267 4.31 -14.48 2.34
N SER A 268 3.37 -15.43 2.17
CA SER A 268 2.83 -16.26 3.26
C SER A 268 3.90 -17.11 3.94
N THR A 269 5.01 -17.34 3.23
CA THR A 269 6.17 -18.11 3.69
C THR A 269 7.13 -17.28 4.53
N ILE A 270 6.95 -15.96 4.53
CA ILE A 270 7.78 -14.99 5.22
C ILE A 270 7.09 -14.61 6.53
N HIS A 271 7.86 -14.58 7.62
CA HIS A 271 7.32 -14.21 8.92
C HIS A 271 6.61 -12.83 8.85
N PRO A 272 5.36 -12.68 9.35
CA PRO A 272 4.57 -11.46 9.18
C PRO A 272 5.25 -10.16 9.63
N ARG A 273 6.12 -10.23 10.65
CA ARG A 273 6.93 -9.07 11.07
C ARG A 273 7.97 -8.63 10.04
N ILE A 274 8.53 -9.57 9.28
CA ILE A 274 9.45 -9.26 8.18
C ILE A 274 8.65 -8.58 7.06
N VAL A 275 7.49 -9.13 6.68
CA VAL A 275 6.59 -8.49 5.69
C VAL A 275 6.23 -7.06 6.12
N SER A 276 5.81 -6.86 7.37
CA SER A 276 5.53 -5.53 7.93
C SER A 276 6.75 -4.60 7.86
N THR A 277 7.95 -5.14 8.09
CA THR A 277 9.19 -4.37 7.97
C THR A 277 9.47 -3.98 6.51
N LEU A 278 9.32 -4.91 5.56
CA LEU A 278 9.49 -4.65 4.13
C LEU A 278 8.45 -3.64 3.61
N VAL A 279 7.21 -3.69 4.10
CA VAL A 279 6.17 -2.69 3.79
C VAL A 279 6.64 -1.31 4.27
N ARG A 280 7.07 -1.20 5.52
CA ARG A 280 7.56 0.08 6.06
C ARG A 280 8.78 0.58 5.28
N MET A 281 9.71 -0.31 4.92
CA MET A 281 10.87 0.00 4.08
C MET A 281 10.46 0.63 2.76
N HIS A 282 9.57 -0.04 2.03
CA HIS A 282 9.09 0.42 0.74
C HIS A 282 8.45 1.81 0.79
N LEU A 283 7.81 2.13 1.92
CA LEU A 283 7.10 3.39 2.12
C LEU A 283 8.00 4.51 2.64
N THR A 284 9.26 4.21 3.00
CA THR A 284 10.25 5.24 3.34
C THR A 284 10.81 5.87 2.07
N ARG A 285 11.42 7.05 2.20
CA ARG A 285 12.13 7.74 1.09
C ARG A 285 13.48 7.10 0.74
N ILE A 286 13.81 5.96 1.34
CA ILE A 286 15.09 5.30 1.09
C ILE A 286 14.95 4.48 -0.19
N ASN A 287 15.77 4.79 -1.19
CA ASN A 287 15.76 4.07 -2.45
C ASN A 287 16.43 2.71 -2.28
N VAL A 288 15.62 1.69 -2.00
CA VAL A 288 16.04 0.28 -1.90
C VAL A 288 15.20 -0.57 -2.83
N SER A 289 15.81 -1.62 -3.38
CA SER A 289 15.09 -2.68 -4.08
C SER A 289 14.00 -3.25 -3.18
N SER A 290 12.76 -3.01 -3.56
CA SER A 290 11.59 -3.39 -2.77
C SER A 290 10.97 -4.68 -3.30
N ALA A 291 10.40 -5.47 -2.38
CA ALA A 291 9.54 -6.60 -2.73
C ALA A 291 8.17 -6.17 -3.28
N PHE A 292 7.85 -4.87 -3.22
CA PHE A 292 6.53 -4.33 -3.49
C PHE A 292 6.48 -3.36 -4.67
N ILE A 293 5.33 -3.33 -5.32
CA ILE A 293 4.93 -2.35 -6.33
C ILE A 293 3.83 -1.46 -5.73
N SER A 294 4.09 -0.16 -5.58
CA SER A 294 3.10 0.80 -5.05
C SER A 294 2.04 1.17 -6.07
N LEU A 295 0.78 1.17 -5.62
CA LEU A 295 -0.44 1.51 -6.33
C LEU A 295 -1.28 2.48 -5.48
N SER A 296 -2.15 3.25 -6.12
CA SER A 296 -3.04 4.21 -5.47
C SER A 296 -4.50 4.04 -5.88
N THR A 297 -5.41 4.31 -4.95
CA THR A 297 -6.85 4.43 -5.23
C THR A 297 -7.23 5.78 -5.83
N SER A 298 -6.30 6.74 -5.88
CA SER A 298 -6.57 8.11 -6.30
C SER A 298 -5.98 8.41 -7.67
N PRO A 299 -6.78 8.44 -8.75
CA PRO A 299 -6.31 8.87 -10.06
C PRO A 299 -5.73 10.29 -10.00
N LEU A 300 -6.34 11.21 -9.24
CA LEU A 300 -5.83 12.58 -9.12
C LEU A 300 -4.41 12.62 -8.54
N GLY A 301 -4.11 11.77 -7.55
CA GLY A 301 -2.76 11.70 -6.96
C GLY A 301 -1.72 11.13 -7.91
N VAL A 302 -2.11 10.14 -8.72
CA VAL A 302 -1.25 9.54 -9.75
C VAL A 302 -0.98 10.52 -10.89
N PHE A 303 -2.03 11.20 -11.40
CA PHE A 303 -1.89 12.23 -12.42
C PHE A 303 -1.04 13.40 -11.93
N HIS A 304 -1.27 13.87 -10.70
CA HIS A 304 -0.48 14.95 -10.09
C HIS A 304 1.01 14.62 -10.06
N ARG A 305 1.38 13.42 -9.59
CA ARG A 305 2.79 12.99 -9.55
C ARG A 305 3.39 12.83 -10.94
N ALA A 306 2.69 12.16 -11.85
CA ALA A 306 3.16 11.95 -13.21
C ALA A 306 3.40 13.28 -13.95
N LEU A 307 2.44 14.21 -13.91
CA LEU A 307 2.55 15.51 -14.59
C LEU A 307 3.68 16.38 -14.01
N ARG A 308 4.03 16.21 -12.74
CA ARG A 308 5.16 16.90 -12.10
C ARG A 308 6.52 16.24 -12.36
N ALA A 309 6.54 14.94 -12.64
CA ALA A 309 7.76 14.23 -13.01
C ALA A 309 8.21 14.52 -14.46
N GLY A 310 7.34 15.11 -15.29
CA GLY A 310 7.63 15.39 -16.69
C GLY A 310 7.39 14.15 -17.55
N LYS A 311 8.44 13.38 -17.84
CA LYS A 311 8.38 12.14 -18.64
C LYS A 311 7.99 10.95 -17.77
N ALA A 312 6.69 10.67 -17.71
CA ALA A 312 6.16 9.59 -16.89
C ALA A 312 5.02 8.85 -17.60
N ASN A 313 4.80 7.61 -17.16
CA ASN A 313 3.70 6.77 -17.59
C ASN A 313 2.69 6.59 -16.46
N ILE A 314 1.43 6.44 -16.85
CA ILE A 314 0.32 6.15 -15.95
C ILE A 314 -0.31 4.84 -16.40
N SER A 315 -0.49 3.93 -15.45
CA SER A 315 -1.15 2.64 -15.68
C SER A 315 -2.41 2.53 -14.82
N ILE A 316 -3.48 2.04 -15.43
CA ILE A 316 -4.75 1.73 -14.77
C ILE A 316 -4.84 0.22 -14.64
N LEU A 317 -5.19 -0.27 -13.45
CA LEU A 317 -5.13 -1.69 -13.14
C LEU A 317 -6.44 -2.23 -12.56
N ASP A 318 -6.79 -3.45 -12.96
CA ASP A 318 -7.93 -4.23 -12.48
C ASP A 318 -7.48 -5.17 -11.36
N THR A 319 -7.95 -4.94 -10.14
CA THR A 319 -7.55 -5.77 -8.99
C THR A 319 -8.15 -7.15 -9.02
N SER A 320 -9.26 -7.39 -9.74
CA SER A 320 -9.87 -8.72 -9.88
C SER A 320 -9.00 -9.70 -10.65
N LYS A 321 -8.05 -9.17 -11.43
CA LYS A 321 -7.07 -9.92 -12.22
C LYS A 321 -5.74 -10.14 -11.48
N MET A 322 -5.66 -9.69 -10.23
CA MET A 322 -4.50 -9.87 -9.37
C MET A 322 -4.74 -10.96 -8.34
N ASN A 323 -3.65 -11.56 -7.85
CA ASN A 323 -3.73 -12.43 -6.68
C ASN A 323 -4.09 -11.57 -5.45
N GLN A 324 -5.28 -11.79 -4.89
CA GLN A 324 -5.77 -11.06 -3.71
C GLN A 324 -4.84 -11.27 -2.51
N SER A 325 -4.19 -12.43 -2.41
CA SER A 325 -3.23 -12.69 -1.35
C SER A 325 -1.95 -11.86 -1.50
N HIS A 326 -1.70 -11.20 -2.64
CA HIS A 326 -0.52 -10.36 -2.84
C HIS A 326 -0.82 -8.85 -2.71
N LEU A 327 -2.07 -8.46 -2.41
CA LEU A 327 -2.49 -7.06 -2.27
C LEU A 327 -2.51 -6.61 -0.80
N PHE A 328 -1.75 -5.58 -0.46
CA PHE A 328 -1.64 -5.05 0.90
C PHE A 328 -2.13 -3.61 0.94
N SER A 329 -3.20 -3.36 1.69
CA SER A 329 -3.55 -1.99 2.08
C SER A 329 -2.46 -1.48 3.02
N VAL A 330 -1.93 -0.28 2.76
CA VAL A 330 -0.86 0.31 3.60
C VAL A 330 -1.41 0.80 4.94
N PHE A 331 -2.63 1.32 4.96
CA PHE A 331 -3.20 1.99 6.12
C PHE A 331 -3.13 1.15 7.43
N PRO A 332 -3.45 -0.16 7.44
CA PRO A 332 -3.29 -0.99 8.64
C PRO A 332 -1.86 -1.04 9.22
N PHE A 333 -0.83 -0.94 8.38
CA PHE A 333 0.58 -0.98 8.80
C PHE A 333 1.04 0.34 9.42
N LEU A 334 0.41 1.46 9.06
CA LEU A 334 0.83 2.81 9.46
C LEU A 334 -0.16 3.50 10.41
N ARG A 335 -1.37 2.97 10.62
CA ARG A 335 -2.42 3.62 11.43
C ARG A 335 -1.96 4.04 12.83
N HIS A 336 -1.17 3.19 13.49
CA HIS A 336 -0.70 3.39 14.86
C HIS A 336 0.70 3.99 14.94
N GLU A 337 1.49 3.82 13.88
CA GLU A 337 2.87 4.31 13.81
C GLU A 337 3.12 4.91 12.41
N PRO A 338 2.55 6.11 12.14
CA PRO A 338 2.70 6.75 10.84
C PRO A 338 4.16 7.10 10.56
N ILE A 339 4.50 7.20 9.27
CA ILE A 339 5.81 7.70 8.86
C ILE A 339 5.79 9.22 9.04
N MET A 340 6.79 9.75 9.75
CA MET A 340 6.93 11.18 9.97
C MET A 340 7.74 11.79 8.84
N TYR A 341 7.18 12.78 8.17
CA TYR A 341 7.82 13.63 7.17
C TYR A 341 7.79 15.09 7.65
N GLY A 342 8.60 15.97 7.06
CA GLY A 342 8.81 17.32 7.60
C GLY A 342 10.12 17.43 8.36
N SER A 343 10.73 18.62 8.35
CA SER A 343 11.93 19.03 9.09
C SER A 343 11.77 18.78 10.59
N ASP A 344 10.52 18.86 11.05
CA ASP A 344 10.15 18.74 12.45
C ASP A 344 9.31 17.48 12.71
N GLY A 345 9.15 16.60 11.71
CA GLY A 345 8.24 15.45 11.78
C GLY A 345 6.75 15.84 11.90
N LYS A 346 6.36 17.08 11.57
CA LYS A 346 4.97 17.56 11.70
C LYS A 346 4.00 16.90 10.72
N SER A 347 4.46 16.35 9.60
CA SER A 347 3.60 15.67 8.63
C SER A 347 3.53 14.18 8.91
N ARG A 348 2.35 13.69 9.28
CA ARG A 348 2.08 12.27 9.47
C ARG A 348 1.58 11.64 8.18
N TYR A 349 2.30 10.65 7.67
CA TYR A 349 1.87 9.85 6.53
C TYR A 349 1.34 8.50 7.01
N PHE A 350 0.06 8.27 6.70
CA PHE A 350 -0.69 7.06 7.08
C PHE A 350 -0.87 6.08 5.92
N GLY A 351 -0.39 6.41 4.72
CA GLY A 351 -0.60 5.60 3.51
C GLY A 351 -2.07 5.35 3.15
N GLN A 352 -2.93 6.33 3.45
CA GLN A 352 -4.34 6.23 3.11
C GLN A 352 -4.52 6.20 1.60
N GLY A 353 -5.22 5.17 1.11
CA GLY A 353 -5.44 4.96 -0.33
C GLY A 353 -4.22 4.45 -1.08
N GLU A 354 -3.16 4.03 -0.38
CA GLU A 354 -2.02 3.35 -0.98
C GLU A 354 -2.13 1.84 -0.78
N TRP A 355 -1.80 1.11 -1.83
CA TRP A 355 -1.84 -0.34 -1.91
C TRP A 355 -0.51 -0.85 -2.46
N LEU A 356 -0.01 -1.93 -1.90
CA LEU A 356 1.23 -2.56 -2.34
C LEU A 356 0.91 -3.91 -2.95
N VAL A 357 1.52 -4.22 -4.08
CA VAL A 357 1.49 -5.56 -4.68
C VAL A 357 2.80 -6.24 -4.41
N TRP A 358 2.75 -7.45 -3.85
CA TRP A 358 3.93 -8.28 -3.69
C TRP A 358 4.38 -8.87 -5.04
N GLY A 359 5.63 -8.59 -5.40
CA GLY A 359 6.30 -9.26 -6.51
C GLY A 359 5.95 -8.72 -7.89
N ILE A 360 4.93 -9.29 -8.53
CA ILE A 360 4.57 -9.05 -9.93
C ILE A 360 3.14 -8.54 -10.05
N ILE A 361 2.93 -7.61 -10.98
CA ILE A 361 1.61 -7.35 -11.53
C ILE A 361 1.58 -7.91 -12.96
N PRO A 362 0.69 -8.86 -13.25
CA PRO A 362 0.65 -9.51 -14.54
C PRO A 362 -0.03 -8.63 -15.61
N SER A 363 0.21 -8.94 -16.88
CA SER A 363 -0.30 -8.18 -18.04
C SER A 363 -1.81 -8.00 -18.01
N GLU A 364 -2.54 -9.06 -17.68
CA GLU A 364 -3.99 -9.13 -17.66
C GLU A 364 -4.63 -8.21 -16.61
N ALA A 365 -3.85 -7.80 -15.61
CA ALA A 365 -4.28 -6.83 -14.61
C ALA A 365 -4.06 -5.39 -15.06
N ILE A 366 -3.31 -5.14 -16.13
CA ILE A 366 -3.07 -3.80 -16.66
C ILE A 366 -4.13 -3.53 -17.73
N ILE A 367 -5.03 -2.60 -17.43
CA ILE A 367 -6.13 -2.21 -18.33
C ILE A 367 -5.58 -1.39 -19.49
N THR A 368 -4.76 -0.40 -19.18
CA THR A 368 -4.09 0.47 -20.15
C THR A 368 -2.92 1.18 -19.50
N THR A 369 -1.95 1.58 -20.32
CA THR A 369 -0.83 2.44 -19.96
C THR A 369 -0.66 3.53 -21.00
N PHE A 370 -0.43 4.76 -20.56
CA PHE A 370 -0.23 5.92 -21.43
C PHE A 370 0.76 6.91 -20.81
N SER A 371 1.46 7.67 -21.64
CA SER A 371 2.41 8.69 -21.19
C SER A 371 1.73 10.01 -20.82
N THR A 372 2.43 10.86 -20.07
CA THR A 372 2.07 12.26 -19.85
C THR A 372 1.97 13.04 -21.16
N ASP A 373 2.86 12.76 -22.13
CA ASP A 373 2.82 13.38 -23.46
C ASP A 373 1.51 13.04 -24.18
N THR A 374 1.10 11.77 -24.14
CA THR A 374 -0.19 11.32 -24.70
C THR A 374 -1.36 12.11 -24.11
N LEU A 375 -1.34 12.41 -22.81
CA LEU A 375 -2.36 13.23 -22.17
C LEU A 375 -2.39 14.66 -22.71
N PHE A 376 -1.22 15.27 -22.89
CA PHE A 376 -1.12 16.64 -23.43
C PHE A 376 -1.49 16.69 -24.92
N SER A 377 -1.08 15.72 -25.72
CA SER A 377 -1.48 15.62 -27.13
C SER A 377 -3.01 15.48 -27.26
N ILE A 378 -3.64 14.60 -26.46
CA ILE A 378 -5.11 14.48 -26.42
C ILE A 378 -5.76 15.81 -25.99
N SER A 379 -5.21 16.46 -24.97
CA SER A 379 -5.74 17.73 -24.45
C SER A 379 -5.66 18.86 -25.49
N THR A 380 -4.64 18.84 -26.35
CA THR A 380 -4.39 19.85 -27.38
C THR A 380 -5.27 19.59 -28.61
N GLU A 381 -5.29 18.36 -29.11
CA GLU A 381 -6.09 17.94 -30.26
C GLU A 381 -7.59 18.03 -29.98
N TYR A 382 -8.00 17.77 -28.73
CA TYR A 382 -9.40 17.79 -28.31
C TYR A 382 -9.61 18.79 -27.16
N PRO A 383 -9.77 20.10 -27.45
CA PRO A 383 -9.85 21.15 -26.43
C PRO A 383 -10.97 20.96 -25.40
N SER A 384 -12.07 20.31 -25.76
CA SER A 384 -13.15 19.96 -24.83
C SER A 384 -12.69 18.98 -23.76
N ILE A 385 -11.87 17.99 -24.13
CA ILE A 385 -11.23 17.05 -23.20
C ILE A 385 -10.18 17.79 -22.37
N GLY A 386 -9.36 18.63 -22.99
CA GLY A 386 -8.34 19.42 -22.27
C GLY A 386 -8.93 20.32 -21.19
N LYS A 387 -10.01 21.04 -21.52
CA LYS A 387 -10.77 21.87 -20.55
C LYS A 387 -11.36 21.03 -19.42
N LEU A 388 -11.80 19.80 -19.70
CA LEU A 388 -12.36 18.89 -18.71
C LEU A 388 -11.28 18.39 -17.73
N LEU A 389 -10.12 17.96 -18.24
CA LEU A 389 -9.04 17.35 -17.45
C LEU A 389 -8.25 18.36 -16.62
N GLN A 390 -8.12 19.60 -17.09
CA GLN A 390 -7.43 20.68 -16.37
C GLN A 390 -5.97 20.35 -16.01
N LEU A 391 -5.25 19.68 -16.93
CA LEU A 391 -3.89 19.16 -16.68
C LEU A 391 -2.90 20.23 -16.21
N HIS A 392 -2.94 21.44 -16.78
CA HIS A 392 -2.06 22.54 -16.36
C HIS A 392 -2.30 22.98 -14.91
N LEU A 393 -3.56 22.97 -14.44
CA LEU A 393 -3.88 23.30 -13.05
C LEU A 393 -3.29 22.26 -12.10
N ILE A 394 -3.37 20.99 -12.49
CA ILE A 394 -2.84 19.86 -11.71
C ILE A 394 -1.30 19.93 -11.70
N LYS A 395 -0.66 20.08 -12.87
CA LYS A 395 0.82 20.19 -13.00
C LYS A 395 1.38 21.33 -12.14
N LYS A 396 0.73 22.49 -12.15
CA LYS A 396 1.17 23.69 -11.40
C LYS A 396 0.96 23.59 -9.88
N ALA A 397 0.15 22.67 -9.38
CA ALA A 397 -0.12 22.58 -7.95
C ALA A 397 1.09 21.99 -7.20
N LYS A 398 1.58 22.68 -6.16
CA LYS A 398 2.68 22.17 -5.30
C LYS A 398 2.33 20.82 -4.66
N PHE A 399 1.09 20.70 -4.14
CA PHE A 399 0.60 19.50 -3.47
C PHE A 399 -0.80 19.09 -3.93
N ASN A 400 -1.04 17.78 -4.02
CA ASN A 400 -2.38 17.23 -4.15
C ASN A 400 -3.10 17.20 -2.78
N ARG A 401 -3.60 18.35 -2.35
CA ARG A 401 -4.33 18.56 -1.09
C ARG A 401 -5.62 19.35 -1.34
N ALA A 402 -6.34 19.67 -0.26
CA ALA A 402 -7.58 20.46 -0.30
C ALA A 402 -7.50 21.73 -1.19
N PRO A 403 -6.40 22.50 -1.27
CA PRO A 403 -6.31 23.64 -2.19
C PRO A 403 -6.48 23.26 -3.67
N LEU A 404 -5.86 22.17 -4.12
CA LEU A 404 -6.03 21.69 -5.50
C LEU A 404 -7.48 21.23 -5.73
N THR A 405 -8.03 20.45 -4.80
CA THR A 405 -9.42 19.99 -4.87
C THR A 405 -10.42 21.16 -4.92
N ARG A 406 -10.22 22.20 -4.10
CA ARG A 406 -11.04 23.42 -4.12
C ARG A 406 -10.91 24.15 -5.46
N LYS A 407 -9.69 24.29 -6.00
CA LYS A 407 -9.47 24.91 -7.32
C LYS A 407 -10.18 24.14 -8.43
N LEU A 408 -10.09 22.81 -8.45
CA LEU A 408 -10.80 21.95 -9.41
C LEU A 408 -12.32 22.11 -9.28
N GLY A 409 -12.86 22.09 -8.06
CA GLY A 409 -14.30 22.28 -7.80
C GLY A 409 -14.83 23.68 -8.10
N SER A 410 -13.97 24.71 -8.02
CA SER A 410 -14.33 26.10 -8.33
C SER A 410 -14.58 26.36 -9.81
N LYS A 411 -14.09 25.50 -10.70
CA LYS A 411 -14.27 25.64 -12.16
C LYS A 411 -15.67 25.27 -12.65
N ASN A 412 -16.59 24.92 -11.76
CA ASN A 412 -18.01 24.65 -12.05
C ASN A 412 -18.23 23.61 -13.15
N VAL A 413 -17.33 22.62 -13.27
CA VAL A 413 -17.55 21.49 -14.17
C VAL A 413 -18.69 20.64 -13.61
N MET A 414 -19.71 20.43 -14.44
CA MET A 414 -20.90 19.65 -14.10
C MET A 414 -20.71 18.21 -14.59
N SER A 415 -21.10 17.23 -13.78
CA SER A 415 -21.23 15.82 -14.18
C SER A 415 -22.56 15.65 -14.93
N ASP A 416 -22.59 16.01 -16.21
CA ASP A 416 -23.77 15.99 -17.08
C ASP A 416 -23.48 15.22 -18.38
N VAL A 417 -24.45 15.21 -19.32
CA VAL A 417 -24.30 14.49 -20.58
C VAL A 417 -23.11 14.99 -21.40
N HIS A 418 -22.78 16.28 -21.34
CA HIS A 418 -21.72 16.88 -22.15
C HIS A 418 -20.34 16.54 -21.60
N SER A 419 -20.10 16.73 -20.30
CA SER A 419 -18.84 16.30 -19.67
C SER A 419 -18.68 14.79 -19.72
N GLY A 420 -19.79 14.05 -19.58
CA GLY A 420 -19.84 12.61 -19.79
C GLY A 420 -19.34 12.23 -21.18
N ARG A 421 -19.86 12.89 -22.24
CA ARG A 421 -19.42 12.64 -23.62
C ARG A 421 -17.92 12.86 -23.79
N CYS A 422 -17.39 13.95 -23.26
CA CYS A 422 -15.95 14.25 -23.31
C CYS A 422 -15.13 13.20 -22.57
N MET A 423 -15.55 12.77 -21.37
CA MET A 423 -14.91 11.69 -20.62
C MET A 423 -14.96 10.35 -21.36
N GLY A 424 -16.09 10.01 -21.99
CA GLY A 424 -16.21 8.80 -22.80
C GLY A 424 -15.24 8.77 -23.99
N GLN A 425 -15.09 9.91 -24.68
CA GLN A 425 -14.12 10.07 -25.77
C GLN A 425 -12.68 9.93 -25.26
N PHE A 426 -12.36 10.59 -24.13
CA PHE A 426 -11.07 10.48 -23.49
C PHE A 426 -10.70 9.03 -23.12
N LEU A 427 -11.61 8.30 -22.46
CA LEU A 427 -11.36 6.91 -22.09
C LEU A 427 -11.19 6.01 -23.31
N LYS A 428 -11.89 6.29 -24.41
CA LYS A 428 -11.70 5.57 -25.67
C LYS A 428 -10.31 5.83 -26.28
N LEU A 429 -9.86 7.08 -26.29
CA LEU A 429 -8.52 7.45 -26.76
C LEU A 429 -7.41 6.79 -25.93
N LEU A 430 -7.64 6.61 -24.63
CA LEU A 430 -6.72 5.85 -23.76
C LEU A 430 -6.85 4.32 -23.90
N ASN A 431 -7.58 3.82 -24.89
CA ASN A 431 -7.82 2.40 -25.12
C ASN A 431 -8.41 1.65 -23.91
N VAL A 432 -9.21 2.33 -23.08
CA VAL A 432 -9.89 1.69 -21.95
C VAL A 432 -10.99 0.75 -22.47
N PRO A 433 -11.06 -0.51 -22.02
CA PRO A 433 -12.15 -1.43 -22.35
C PRO A 433 -13.51 -0.92 -21.88
N GLN A 434 -14.55 -1.16 -22.67
CA GLN A 434 -15.92 -0.70 -22.39
C GLN A 434 -16.44 -1.16 -21.02
N SER A 435 -16.02 -2.32 -20.53
CA SER A 435 -16.42 -2.85 -19.22
C SER A 435 -16.02 -1.96 -18.04
N HIS A 436 -15.01 -1.10 -18.20
CA HIS A 436 -14.44 -0.30 -17.11
C HIS A 436 -14.80 1.19 -17.17
N ILE A 437 -15.43 1.66 -18.26
CA ILE A 437 -15.60 3.10 -18.51
C ILE A 437 -16.50 3.79 -17.48
N SER A 438 -17.57 3.11 -17.03
CA SER A 438 -18.50 3.68 -16.05
C SER A 438 -17.83 3.88 -14.69
N THR A 439 -17.08 2.87 -14.23
CA THR A 439 -16.35 2.93 -12.96
C THR A 439 -15.28 4.00 -12.99
N LEU A 440 -14.49 4.07 -14.07
CA LEU A 440 -13.47 5.09 -14.25
C LEU A 440 -14.06 6.49 -14.32
N ALA A 441 -15.10 6.70 -15.13
CA ALA A 441 -15.74 8.00 -15.26
C ALA A 441 -16.28 8.52 -13.92
N MET A 442 -16.84 7.65 -13.07
CA MET A 442 -17.28 8.01 -11.72
C MET A 442 -16.12 8.38 -10.79
N LEU A 443 -14.99 7.66 -10.88
CA LEU A 443 -13.78 7.98 -10.12
C LEU A 443 -13.23 9.36 -10.53
N PHE A 444 -13.13 9.66 -11.82
CA PHE A 444 -12.69 10.98 -12.29
C PHE A 444 -13.62 12.09 -11.82
N ALA A 445 -14.94 11.96 -12.02
CA ALA A 445 -15.92 12.95 -11.57
C ALA A 445 -15.81 13.24 -10.07
N THR A 446 -15.65 12.19 -9.26
CA THR A 446 -15.49 12.32 -7.81
C THR A 446 -14.17 13.00 -7.44
N LYS A 447 -13.05 12.55 -8.02
CA LYS A 447 -11.71 13.01 -7.65
C LYS A 447 -11.38 14.40 -8.18
N TRP A 448 -11.97 14.82 -9.30
CA TRP A 448 -11.90 16.19 -9.80
C TRP A 448 -12.96 17.11 -9.19
N SER A 449 -13.79 16.61 -8.26
CA SER A 449 -14.83 17.39 -7.58
C SER A 449 -15.83 18.04 -8.54
N TRP A 450 -16.25 17.30 -9.58
CA TRP A 450 -17.29 17.76 -10.50
C TRP A 450 -18.64 17.76 -9.81
N ARG A 451 -19.40 18.83 -10.01
CA ARG A 451 -20.70 19.02 -9.36
C ARG A 451 -21.72 18.06 -9.97
N SER A 452 -22.50 17.39 -9.13
CA SER A 452 -23.66 16.59 -9.56
C SER A 452 -24.92 17.28 -9.05
N PRO A 453 -25.70 17.97 -9.91
CA PRO A 453 -26.94 18.59 -9.49
C PRO A 453 -28.01 17.50 -9.32
N GLY A 454 -28.19 17.03 -8.09
CA GLY A 454 -29.10 15.92 -7.78
C GLY A 454 -28.64 14.59 -8.38
N ASP A 455 -29.61 13.76 -8.79
CA ASP A 455 -29.41 12.39 -9.27
C ASP A 455 -29.01 12.27 -10.76
N LYS A 456 -28.36 13.30 -11.31
CA LYS A 456 -27.96 13.33 -12.73
C LYS A 456 -26.75 12.46 -13.07
N ARG A 457 -26.31 11.57 -12.17
CA ARG A 457 -25.25 10.58 -12.44
C ARG A 457 -25.60 9.69 -13.63
N ALA A 458 -26.87 9.33 -13.79
CA ALA A 458 -27.34 8.56 -14.94
C ALA A 458 -27.13 9.32 -16.27
N ALA A 459 -27.40 10.63 -16.29
CA ALA A 459 -27.20 11.46 -17.47
C ALA A 459 -25.71 11.60 -17.83
N TYR A 460 -24.85 11.76 -16.82
CA TYR A 460 -23.40 11.72 -17.00
C TYR A 460 -22.92 10.40 -17.61
N LEU A 461 -23.32 9.27 -17.03
CA LEU A 461 -22.94 7.94 -17.54
C LEU A 461 -23.51 7.65 -18.93
N GLN A 462 -24.72 8.12 -19.24
CA GLN A 462 -25.27 8.09 -20.60
C GLN A 462 -24.38 8.89 -21.57
N GLY A 463 -23.92 10.07 -21.15
CA GLY A 463 -22.93 10.87 -21.87
C GLY A 463 -21.65 10.08 -22.12
N VAL A 464 -21.09 9.44 -21.08
CA VAL A 464 -19.88 8.61 -21.15
C VAL A 464 -20.03 7.50 -22.20
N GLN A 465 -21.13 6.75 -22.15
CA GLN A 465 -21.39 5.67 -23.11
C GLN A 465 -21.49 6.21 -24.55
N ARG A 466 -22.21 7.32 -24.77
CA ARG A 466 -22.33 7.96 -26.09
C ARG A 466 -20.99 8.49 -26.59
N GLY A 467 -20.21 9.11 -25.72
CA GLY A 467 -18.87 9.62 -26.02
C GLY A 467 -17.94 8.51 -26.47
N PHE A 468 -17.91 7.42 -25.70
CA PHE A 468 -17.09 6.24 -25.99
C PHE A 468 -17.43 5.61 -27.34
N ILE A 469 -18.73 5.43 -27.65
CA ILE A 469 -19.18 4.91 -28.96
C ILE A 469 -18.88 5.90 -30.09
N SER A 470 -19.02 7.21 -29.87
CA SER A 470 -18.73 8.19 -30.92
C SER A 470 -17.23 8.30 -31.24
N ALA A 471 -16.36 7.88 -30.31
CA ALA A 471 -14.92 8.02 -30.43
C ALA A 471 -14.24 6.94 -31.28
N TYR A 472 -14.97 5.95 -31.81
CA TYR A 472 -14.37 4.95 -32.73
C TYR A 472 -13.82 5.58 -34.01
N SER A 473 -14.27 6.78 -34.37
CA SER A 473 -13.74 7.55 -35.51
C SER A 473 -12.57 8.46 -35.13
N LEU A 474 -12.27 8.62 -33.85
CA LEU A 474 -11.14 9.44 -33.39
C LEU A 474 -9.86 8.62 -33.49
N LYS A 475 -8.77 9.29 -33.90
CA LYS A 475 -7.43 8.70 -33.91
C LYS A 475 -6.64 9.29 -32.77
N LEU A 476 -5.82 8.46 -32.12
CA LEU A 476 -4.84 8.98 -31.19
C LEU A 476 -3.89 9.90 -31.97
N PRO A 477 -3.59 11.12 -31.48
CA PRO A 477 -2.54 11.94 -32.06
C PRO A 477 -1.27 11.09 -32.15
N GLN A 478 -0.58 11.12 -33.29
CA GLN A 478 0.76 10.55 -33.32
C GLN A 478 1.62 11.39 -32.37
N PRO A 479 2.45 10.77 -31.51
CA PRO A 479 3.40 11.53 -30.73
C PRO A 479 4.27 12.30 -31.71
N ASP A 480 4.24 13.63 -31.64
CA ASP A 480 5.03 14.49 -32.50
C ASP A 480 6.49 14.04 -32.42
N ALA A 481 7.11 13.82 -33.57
CA ALA A 481 8.48 13.34 -33.67
C ALA A 481 9.41 14.44 -33.14
N GLU A 482 9.72 14.40 -31.84
CA GLU A 482 10.71 15.21 -31.12
C GLU A 482 10.96 16.60 -31.74
N ASP A 483 9.96 17.48 -31.69
CA ASP A 483 10.26 18.91 -31.82
C ASP A 483 11.05 19.31 -30.58
N THR A 484 12.34 19.51 -30.81
CA THR A 484 13.36 19.91 -29.84
C THR A 484 13.14 21.39 -29.52
N GLU A 485 11.99 21.74 -28.95
CA GLU A 485 11.85 23.02 -28.27
C GLU A 485 12.46 22.85 -26.89
N SER A 486 13.59 23.53 -26.69
CA SER A 486 14.31 23.61 -25.44
C SER A 486 13.42 24.21 -24.35
N GLU A 487 12.63 23.39 -23.67
CA GLU A 487 12.07 23.74 -22.38
C GLU A 487 13.25 24.07 -21.46
N GLN A 488 13.33 25.34 -21.03
CA GLN A 488 14.29 25.77 -20.03
C GLN A 488 14.10 24.89 -18.80
N GLU A 489 15.12 24.08 -18.57
CA GLU A 489 15.24 23.09 -17.52
C GLU A 489 15.23 23.80 -16.15
N GLU A 490 14.04 24.06 -15.61
CA GLU A 490 13.88 24.34 -14.19
C GLU A 490 14.20 23.03 -13.45
N ASP A 491 15.44 22.99 -12.95
CA ASP A 491 16.06 21.98 -12.09
C ASP A 491 15.06 20.96 -11.49
N ALA A 492 14.84 19.88 -12.24
CA ALA A 492 14.03 18.74 -11.83
C ALA A 492 14.86 17.75 -10.99
N THR A 493 15.82 18.23 -10.19
CA THR A 493 16.24 17.42 -9.05
C THR A 493 15.03 17.27 -8.13
N GLY A 494 14.52 16.04 -8.03
CA GLY A 494 13.49 15.62 -7.09
C GLY A 494 13.90 15.75 -5.61
N GLN A 495 14.60 16.82 -5.25
CA GLN A 495 14.74 17.29 -3.90
C GLN A 495 13.40 17.91 -3.51
N TYR A 496 12.66 17.12 -2.73
CA TYR A 496 11.43 17.52 -2.07
C TYR A 496 11.77 18.60 -1.03
N TYR A 497 12.01 19.83 -1.48
CA TYR A 497 12.34 20.97 -0.61
C TYR A 497 11.13 21.33 0.24
N GLU A 498 11.37 21.34 1.55
CA GLU A 498 10.48 21.90 2.53
C GLU A 498 10.73 23.39 2.60
N GLU A 499 9.80 24.15 2.02
CA GLU A 499 9.64 25.54 2.40
C GLU A 499 8.53 25.64 3.44
N LEU A 500 8.92 26.25 4.55
CA LEU A 500 8.10 26.70 5.66
C LEU A 500 7.06 27.70 5.16
N GLU A 501 5.78 27.31 5.12
CA GLU A 501 4.69 28.27 5.15
C GLU A 501 3.72 27.93 6.28
N SER A 502 3.69 28.88 7.21
CA SER A 502 2.84 28.99 8.38
C SER A 502 1.52 29.62 7.94
N ASP A 503 0.58 28.81 7.46
CA ASP A 503 -0.82 29.24 7.36
C ASP A 503 -1.51 28.90 8.68
N ARG A 504 -1.39 29.82 9.63
CA ARG A 504 -2.28 29.94 10.80
C ARG A 504 -3.51 30.73 10.36
N GLU A 505 -4.61 30.02 10.12
CA GLU A 505 -6.00 30.50 10.09
C GLU A 505 -6.82 29.26 10.50
N ASP A 506 -7.62 29.15 11.55
CA ASP A 506 -8.17 30.05 12.57
C ASP A 506 -8.38 29.19 13.84
N GLU A 507 -7.86 29.63 14.99
CA GLU A 507 -8.29 29.08 16.29
C GLU A 507 -9.54 29.87 16.71
N VAL A 508 -10.68 29.18 16.75
CA VAL A 508 -11.89 29.69 17.37
C VAL A 508 -11.78 29.41 18.87
N ASP A 509 -11.72 30.50 19.63
CA ASP A 509 -11.82 30.53 21.08
C ASP A 509 -13.11 29.85 21.56
N CYS A 510 -12.97 28.85 22.41
CA CYS A 510 -13.99 28.46 23.37
C CYS A 510 -13.34 28.43 24.75
N GLU A 511 -13.45 29.55 25.45
CA GLU A 511 -13.34 29.63 26.90
C GLU A 511 -14.39 28.70 27.53
N ASP A 512 -13.97 27.83 28.44
CA ASP A 512 -14.87 27.37 29.50
C ASP A 512 -14.07 27.20 30.80
N GLU A 513 -14.47 28.03 31.75
CA GLU A 513 -13.98 28.17 33.11
C GLU A 513 -14.59 27.11 34.04
N ALA A 514 -13.89 26.90 35.16
CA ALA A 514 -14.39 26.40 36.44
C ALA A 514 -14.72 24.88 36.56
N GLN A 515 -14.51 24.16 37.66
CA GLN A 515 -13.91 24.35 38.99
C GLN A 515 -14.36 23.11 39.78
N TYR A 516 -13.48 22.27 40.35
CA TYR A 516 -13.71 21.41 41.54
C TYR A 516 -12.34 20.84 41.94
N ASP A 517 -11.70 21.22 43.05
CA ASP A 517 -11.98 21.01 44.48
C ASP A 517 -11.06 19.92 45.07
N ALA A 518 -10.64 20.19 46.30
CA ALA A 518 -9.50 19.63 47.01
C ALA A 518 -9.75 18.21 47.57
N GLY A 519 -8.66 17.48 47.84
CA GLY A 519 -8.69 16.22 48.57
C GLY A 519 -7.29 15.78 48.99
N ASP A 520 -7.12 15.69 50.31
CA ASP A 520 -5.92 15.68 51.13
C ASP A 520 -5.35 14.26 51.45
N GLY A 521 -4.07 14.20 51.86
CA GLY A 521 -3.39 13.12 52.64
C GLY A 521 -3.31 11.70 52.03
N VAL A 522 -2.34 10.81 52.29
CA VAL A 522 -1.52 10.54 53.48
C VAL A 522 -0.28 9.73 53.06
N ASP A 523 0.70 9.76 53.95
CA ASP A 523 2.10 9.37 53.95
C ASP A 523 2.45 7.86 54.09
N LEU A 524 3.74 7.56 53.85
CA LEU A 524 4.61 6.52 54.46
C LEU A 524 4.80 5.08 53.91
N ALA A 525 6.08 4.82 53.61
CA ALA A 525 6.92 3.64 53.94
C ALA A 525 6.62 2.29 53.24
N SER A 526 7.52 1.35 53.02
CA SER A 526 8.99 1.15 53.00
C SER A 526 9.18 -0.30 52.49
N GLY A 527 10.34 -0.69 51.99
CA GLY A 527 10.66 -2.13 51.91
C GLY A 527 11.48 -2.55 50.70
N ALA A 528 12.79 -2.67 50.93
CA ALA A 528 13.73 -3.34 50.04
C ALA A 528 13.52 -4.86 50.08
N ALA A 529 13.66 -5.54 48.94
CA ALA A 529 14.25 -6.88 48.86
C ALA A 529 14.65 -7.24 47.41
N ASP A 530 15.81 -7.88 47.34
CA ASP A 530 16.65 -8.33 46.24
C ASP A 530 16.09 -9.54 45.45
N PRO A 531 16.13 -9.56 44.10
CA PRO A 531 15.78 -10.74 43.31
C PRO A 531 16.99 -11.33 42.56
N PHE A 532 18.03 -11.76 43.28
CA PHE A 532 18.96 -12.79 42.79
C PHE A 532 19.06 -13.99 43.75
N ALA A 533 17.96 -14.73 43.87
CA ALA A 533 17.97 -16.07 44.46
C ALA A 533 17.28 -17.09 43.55
N MET A 534 18.13 -17.91 42.92
CA MET A 534 17.91 -19.31 42.55
C MET A 534 17.12 -19.69 41.29
N LYS A 535 17.96 -19.87 40.27
CA LYS A 535 17.93 -20.73 39.10
C LYS A 535 17.75 -22.24 39.46
N ARG A 536 16.95 -22.93 38.61
CA ARG A 536 17.02 -24.36 38.18
C ARG A 536 16.19 -25.44 38.92
N ALA A 537 15.00 -25.68 38.38
CA ALA A 537 14.45 -26.99 37.97
C ALA A 537 13.16 -26.66 37.16
N SER A 538 12.75 -27.29 36.07
CA SER A 538 13.11 -28.54 35.43
C SER A 538 12.74 -28.44 33.94
N ILE A 539 13.56 -29.08 33.11
CA ILE A 539 13.38 -29.31 31.68
C ILE A 539 12.23 -30.33 31.55
N ALA A 540 10.99 -29.86 31.53
CA ALA A 540 9.81 -30.70 31.26
C ALA A 540 8.59 -29.94 30.67
N THR A 541 8.71 -28.64 30.39
CA THR A 541 7.59 -27.83 29.85
C THR A 541 7.88 -27.21 28.49
N MET A 542 8.97 -27.60 27.82
CA MET A 542 9.42 -27.08 26.52
C MET A 542 8.73 -27.68 25.27
N LEU A 543 7.58 -28.35 25.41
CA LEU A 543 6.77 -28.80 24.27
C LEU A 543 5.30 -28.50 24.50
N LYS A 544 4.92 -27.24 24.31
CA LYS A 544 3.59 -26.79 23.86
C LYS A 544 3.67 -25.29 23.58
N TRP A 545 3.65 -24.97 22.28
CA TRP A 545 3.54 -23.67 21.61
C TRP A 545 4.84 -22.89 21.40
#